data_AF-D8LV54-F1
#
_entry.id   AF-D8LV54-F1
#
_cell.length_a   1.000
_cell.length_b   1.000
_cell.length_c   1.000
_cell.angle_alpha   90.00
_cell.angle_beta   90.00
_cell.angle_gamma   90.00
#
_symmetry.space_group_name_H-M   'P 1'
#
loop_
_entity.id
_entity.type
_entity.pdbx_description
1 polymer ?
#
loop_
_entity_poly.entity_id
_entity_poly.type
_entity_poly.pdbx_seq_one_letter_code
_entity_poly.pdbx_strand_id
1 'polypeptide(L)'
;MGVKTWEDDAPKEKIERESKKYPLQRKIGFRLTGMRVFNTEKQEFDIYGKNYGYSLTEETLPNMFATYFSFVKTELRQAVIRSVIEQLESILEWFELRGHLQFICTSVLIIFEGNTESDYRPIVRLVDFAHVRQLPSEQHDEGFIVGLKWILNDLKGRVEE
;
A
#
# COMPACT_ATOMS: atom_id res chain seq x y z
N MET A 1 5.78 2.93 0.03
CA MET A 1 6.04 2.12 1.23
C MET A 1 7.26 2.66 1.96
N GLY A 2 7.51 2.21 3.19
CA GLY A 2 8.63 2.63 4.03
C GLY A 2 8.25 3.73 5.02
N VAL A 3 8.77 3.64 6.26
CA VAL A 3 8.73 4.75 7.25
C VAL A 3 9.66 5.91 6.89
N LYS A 4 10.58 5.68 5.96
CA LYS A 4 11.55 6.63 5.42
C LYS A 4 11.48 6.63 3.89
N THR A 5 11.52 7.82 3.28
CA THR A 5 11.39 8.02 1.82
C THR A 5 12.60 8.74 1.20
N TRP A 6 13.75 8.60 1.83
CA TRP A 6 15.03 9.16 1.38
C TRP A 6 16.17 8.22 1.76
N GLU A 7 17.26 8.31 1.00
CA GLU A 7 18.52 7.62 1.21
C GLU A 7 19.33 8.26 2.35
N ASP A 8 20.31 7.55 2.90
CA ASP A 8 21.10 8.04 4.04
C ASP A 8 21.97 9.25 3.70
N ASP A 9 22.35 9.39 2.43
CA ASP A 9 23.14 10.50 1.87
C ASP A 9 22.27 11.61 1.28
N ALA A 10 20.94 11.56 1.45
CA ALA A 10 20.04 12.56 0.93
C ALA A 10 20.36 13.97 1.50
N PRO A 11 20.37 15.02 0.65
CA PRO A 11 20.55 16.40 1.13
C PRO A 11 19.48 16.80 2.15
N LYS A 12 19.84 17.66 3.11
CA LYS A 12 18.93 18.14 4.17
C LYS A 12 17.60 18.66 3.62
N GLU A 13 17.64 19.39 2.50
CA GLU A 13 16.45 19.91 1.83
C GLU A 13 15.51 18.79 1.32
N LYS A 14 16.06 17.70 0.76
CA LYS A 14 15.29 16.52 0.32
C LYS A 14 14.64 15.84 1.53
N ILE A 15 15.41 15.65 2.61
CA ILE A 15 14.93 15.06 3.86
C ILE A 15 13.76 15.87 4.41
N GLU A 16 13.91 17.19 4.56
CA GLU A 16 12.86 18.06 5.07
C GLU A 16 11.62 18.05 4.19
N ARG A 17 11.80 18.14 2.87
CA ARG A 17 10.70 18.12 1.90
C ARG A 17 9.91 16.81 1.97
N GLU A 18 10.59 15.67 1.92
CA GLU A 18 9.92 14.36 1.97
C GLU A 18 9.25 14.11 3.33
N SER A 19 9.87 14.58 4.41
CA SER A 19 9.34 14.47 5.77
C SER A 19 8.06 15.26 5.99
N LYS A 20 7.94 16.44 5.36
CA LYS A 20 6.78 17.33 5.49
C LYS A 20 5.57 16.86 4.67
N LYS A 21 5.78 16.07 3.59
CA LYS A 21 4.69 15.64 2.69
C LYS A 21 3.59 14.86 3.41
N TYR A 22 3.97 13.92 4.27
CA TYR A 22 3.01 13.09 4.98
C TYR A 22 3.64 12.53 6.28
N PRO A 23 3.59 13.30 7.39
CA PRO A 23 4.24 12.92 8.65
C PRO A 23 3.79 11.55 9.18
N LEU A 24 2.53 11.17 8.94
CA LEU A 24 1.97 9.90 9.41
C LEU A 24 2.70 8.68 8.83
N GLN A 25 3.29 8.79 7.63
CA GLN A 25 4.06 7.70 7.00
C GLN A 25 5.16 7.14 7.91
N ARG A 26 5.76 7.98 8.75
CA ARG A 26 6.81 7.55 9.69
C ARG A 26 6.30 6.57 10.73
N LYS A 27 5.00 6.61 11.05
CA LYS A 27 4.34 5.71 11.99
C LYS A 27 3.73 4.49 11.30
N ILE A 28 3.06 4.70 10.17
CA ILE A 28 2.29 3.63 9.51
C ILE A 28 3.05 2.88 8.40
N GLY A 29 4.20 3.38 7.95
CA GLY A 29 5.05 2.72 6.95
C GLY A 29 4.58 2.81 5.49
N PHE A 30 3.56 3.61 5.18
CA PHE A 30 3.17 3.90 3.80
C PHE A 30 2.42 5.23 3.66
N ARG A 31 2.10 5.58 2.42
CA ARG A 31 1.20 6.68 2.05
C ARG A 31 0.48 6.32 0.77
N LEU A 32 -0.78 6.73 0.62
CA LEU A 32 -1.49 6.59 -0.64
C LEU A 32 -0.94 7.62 -1.65
N THR A 33 -0.46 7.14 -2.80
CA THR A 33 0.03 8.00 -3.89
C THR A 33 -1.00 8.18 -4.99
N GLY A 34 -1.94 7.24 -5.12
CA GLY A 34 -3.18 7.41 -5.85
C GLY A 34 -4.00 6.12 -5.91
N MET A 35 -5.30 6.27 -6.16
CA MET A 35 -6.19 5.15 -6.53
C MET A 35 -7.23 5.61 -7.53
N ARG A 36 -7.72 4.66 -8.34
CA ARG A 36 -8.83 4.85 -9.28
C ARG A 36 -9.87 3.79 -8.97
N VAL A 37 -11.09 4.22 -8.68
CA VAL A 37 -12.19 3.33 -8.27
C VAL A 37 -13.30 3.47 -9.29
N PHE A 38 -13.80 2.35 -9.82
CA PHE A 38 -14.91 2.39 -10.76
C PHE A 38 -16.20 2.74 -10.00
N ASN A 39 -16.88 3.79 -10.45
CA ASN A 39 -18.15 4.24 -9.92
C ASN A 39 -19.28 3.65 -10.77
N THR A 40 -20.02 2.69 -10.20
CA THR A 40 -21.08 1.96 -10.90
C THR A 40 -22.27 2.84 -11.25
N GLU A 41 -22.54 3.91 -10.50
CA GLU A 41 -23.65 4.83 -10.77
C GLU A 41 -23.33 5.74 -11.96
N LYS A 42 -22.11 6.28 -11.99
CA LYS A 42 -21.66 7.22 -13.02
C LYS A 42 -21.07 6.55 -14.26
N GLN A 43 -20.74 5.26 -14.18
CA GLN A 43 -20.01 4.52 -15.21
C GLN A 43 -18.65 5.15 -15.56
N GLU A 44 -17.98 5.76 -14.56
CA GLU A 44 -16.67 6.41 -14.71
C GLU A 44 -15.73 6.03 -13.56
N PHE A 45 -14.50 6.52 -13.58
CA PHE A 45 -13.56 6.34 -12.47
C PHE A 45 -13.50 7.58 -11.57
N ASP A 46 -13.77 7.40 -10.28
CA ASP A 46 -13.40 8.38 -9.28
C ASP A 46 -11.87 8.29 -9.06
N ILE A 47 -11.17 9.42 -9.23
CA ILE A 47 -9.70 9.49 -9.18
C ILE A 47 -9.26 10.19 -7.89
N TYR A 48 -8.49 9.47 -7.08
CA TYR A 48 -7.93 9.97 -5.84
C TYR A 48 -6.43 10.12 -6.00
N GLY A 49 -5.94 11.36 -6.05
CA GLY A 49 -4.52 11.66 -6.24
C GLY A 49 -3.72 11.81 -4.94
N LYS A 50 -2.46 12.25 -5.08
CA LYS A 50 -1.54 12.48 -3.96
C LYS A 50 -2.11 13.40 -2.87
N ASN A 51 -2.82 14.46 -3.26
CA ASN A 51 -3.40 15.41 -2.29
C ASN A 51 -4.42 14.74 -1.38
N TYR A 52 -5.27 13.87 -1.93
CA TYR A 52 -6.20 13.07 -1.14
C TYR A 52 -5.42 12.14 -0.20
N GLY A 53 -4.43 11.41 -0.73
CA GLY A 53 -3.61 10.52 0.09
C GLY A 53 -2.88 11.23 1.23
N TYR A 54 -2.42 12.47 1.02
CA TYR A 54 -1.74 13.27 2.05
C TYR A 54 -2.70 13.90 3.06
N SER A 55 -3.99 13.96 2.75
CA SER A 55 -5.03 14.43 3.68
C SER A 55 -5.52 13.35 4.66
N LEU A 56 -5.19 12.08 4.43
CA LEU A 56 -5.65 10.98 5.29
C LEU A 56 -5.01 11.06 6.68
N THR A 57 -5.83 10.90 7.72
CA THR A 57 -5.44 10.83 9.13
C THR A 57 -5.50 9.39 9.63
N GLU A 58 -5.01 9.10 10.83
CA GLU A 58 -5.14 7.75 11.43
C GLU A 58 -6.60 7.26 11.46
N GLU A 59 -7.54 8.17 11.72
CA GLU A 59 -8.97 7.86 11.78
C GLU A 59 -9.59 7.61 10.40
N THR A 60 -9.13 8.31 9.37
CA THR A 60 -9.73 8.26 8.02
C THR A 60 -9.00 7.31 7.07
N LEU A 61 -7.79 6.88 7.42
CA LEU A 61 -6.98 5.98 6.61
C LEU A 61 -7.70 4.64 6.32
N PRO A 62 -8.40 3.98 7.27
CA PRO A 62 -9.19 2.79 6.95
C PRO A 62 -10.27 3.03 5.88
N ASN A 63 -10.81 4.25 5.76
CA ASN A 63 -11.83 4.54 4.75
C ASN A 63 -11.28 4.46 3.32
N MET A 64 -9.97 4.56 3.13
CA MET A 64 -9.36 4.40 1.80
C MET A 64 -9.58 3.00 1.25
N PHE A 65 -9.42 1.96 2.08
CA PHE A 65 -9.63 0.57 1.66
C PHE A 65 -11.12 0.25 1.51
N ALA A 66 -11.97 0.79 2.39
CA ALA A 66 -13.42 0.70 2.22
C ALA A 66 -13.87 1.29 0.88
N THR A 67 -13.36 2.48 0.53
CA THR A 67 -13.62 3.13 -0.76
C THR A 67 -13.08 2.29 -1.90
N TYR A 68 -11.86 1.78 -1.79
CA TYR A 68 -11.19 1.02 -2.84
C TYR A 68 -11.94 -0.27 -3.21
N PHE A 69 -12.47 -0.99 -2.23
CA PHE A 69 -13.25 -2.22 -2.45
C PHE A 69 -14.76 -2.00 -2.59
N SER A 70 -15.24 -0.75 -2.61
CA SER A 70 -16.67 -0.43 -2.59
C SER A 70 -17.44 -0.96 -3.80
N PHE A 71 -16.82 -0.96 -4.99
CA PHE A 71 -17.45 -1.45 -6.22
C PHE A 71 -17.48 -2.98 -6.35
N VAL A 72 -16.74 -3.68 -5.50
CA VAL A 72 -16.81 -5.15 -5.44
C VAL A 72 -18.15 -5.54 -4.83
N LYS A 73 -18.89 -6.42 -5.53
CA LYS A 73 -20.16 -6.99 -5.05
C LYS A 73 -19.99 -7.51 -3.63
N THR A 74 -20.93 -7.18 -2.74
CA THR A 74 -20.82 -7.44 -1.30
C THR A 74 -20.54 -8.91 -1.00
N GLU A 75 -21.20 -9.82 -1.70
CA GLU A 75 -21.06 -11.27 -1.58
C GLU A 75 -19.68 -11.82 -2.04
N LEU A 76 -18.95 -11.07 -2.87
CA LEU A 76 -17.61 -11.44 -3.35
C LEU A 76 -16.50 -10.65 -2.65
N ARG A 77 -16.83 -9.55 -1.95
CA ARG A 77 -15.85 -8.61 -1.39
C ARG A 77 -14.86 -9.29 -0.45
N GLN A 78 -15.34 -10.15 0.46
CA GLN A 78 -14.44 -10.88 1.36
C GLN A 78 -13.49 -11.81 0.60
N ALA A 79 -13.97 -12.50 -0.44
CA ALA A 79 -13.12 -13.39 -1.24
C ALA A 79 -12.03 -12.62 -2.00
N VAL A 80 -12.37 -11.45 -2.57
CA VAL A 80 -11.41 -10.57 -3.23
C VAL A 80 -10.37 -10.04 -2.23
N ILE A 81 -10.80 -9.59 -1.05
CA ILE A 81 -9.88 -9.10 -0.01
C ILE A 81 -8.97 -10.23 0.48
N ARG A 82 -9.48 -11.46 0.69
CA ARG A 82 -8.65 -12.62 1.06
C ARG A 82 -7.57 -12.91 0.02
N SER A 83 -7.89 -12.86 -1.27
CA SER A 83 -6.89 -13.05 -2.33
C SER A 83 -5.83 -11.95 -2.38
N VAL A 84 -6.17 -10.71 -1.99
CA VAL A 84 -5.18 -9.62 -1.81
C VAL A 84 -4.31 -9.88 -0.58
N ILE A 85 -4.90 -10.33 0.53
CA ILE A 85 -4.18 -10.69 1.77
C ILE A 85 -3.14 -11.77 1.49
N GLU A 86 -3.51 -12.87 0.85
CA GLU A 86 -2.60 -13.99 0.54
C GLU A 86 -1.36 -13.53 -0.27
N GLN A 87 -1.57 -12.65 -1.24
CA GLN A 87 -0.47 -12.09 -2.04
C GLN A 87 0.40 -11.13 -1.22
N LEU A 88 -0.18 -10.31 -0.34
CA LEU A 88 0.56 -9.43 0.55
C LEU A 88 1.34 -10.20 1.62
N GLU A 89 0.79 -11.31 2.14
CA GLU A 89 1.48 -12.21 3.07
C GLU A 89 2.70 -12.84 2.40
N SER A 90 2.57 -13.33 1.16
CA SER A 90 3.70 -13.84 0.38
C SER A 90 4.81 -12.78 0.19
N ILE A 91 4.42 -11.52 -0.04
CA ILE A 91 5.38 -10.41 -0.12
C ILE A 91 6.01 -10.14 1.25
N LEU A 92 5.22 -10.11 2.32
CA LEU A 92 5.71 -9.88 3.68
C LEU A 92 6.71 -10.96 4.10
N GLU A 93 6.40 -12.24 3.86
CA GLU A 93 7.30 -13.35 4.14
C GLU A 93 8.65 -13.14 3.46
N TRP A 94 8.67 -12.73 2.20
CA TRP A 94 9.91 -12.43 1.48
C TRP A 94 10.70 -11.28 2.13
N PHE A 95 10.03 -10.24 2.62
CA PHE A 95 10.68 -9.14 3.35
C PHE A 95 11.17 -9.53 4.74
N GLU A 96 10.55 -10.52 5.40
CA GLU A 96 10.94 -11.02 6.72
C GLU A 96 12.09 -12.04 6.66
N LEU A 97 12.34 -12.66 5.49
CA LEU A 97 13.55 -13.45 5.26
C LEU A 97 14.81 -12.58 5.42
N ARG A 98 15.89 -13.17 5.93
CA ARG A 98 17.16 -12.44 6.09
C ARG A 98 17.77 -12.07 4.74
N GLY A 99 18.15 -10.80 4.61
CA GLY A 99 18.82 -10.20 3.45
C GLY A 99 17.86 -9.55 2.46
N HIS A 100 18.27 -8.72 1.50
CA HIS A 100 19.55 -8.11 1.15
C HIS A 100 19.30 -6.67 0.65
N LEU A 101 18.06 -6.19 0.64
CA LEU A 101 17.66 -5.00 -0.10
C LEU A 101 16.78 -4.11 0.77
N GLN A 102 17.05 -2.82 0.70
CA GLN A 102 16.15 -1.78 1.17
C GLN A 102 15.46 -1.16 -0.04
N PHE A 103 14.15 -1.02 0.06
CA PHE A 103 13.26 -0.45 -0.94
C PHE A 103 12.80 0.93 -0.50
N ILE A 104 13.40 1.96 -1.08
CA ILE A 104 13.04 3.35 -0.78
C ILE A 104 12.11 3.84 -1.89
N CYS A 105 11.01 4.47 -1.51
CA CYS A 105 10.02 5.01 -2.45
C CYS A 105 9.37 3.99 -3.41
N THR A 106 9.49 2.69 -3.12
CA THR A 106 8.78 1.61 -3.83
C THR A 106 7.31 1.56 -3.41
N SER A 107 6.44 1.19 -4.36
CA SER A 107 4.99 1.13 -4.18
C SER A 107 4.48 -0.32 -4.21
N VAL A 108 3.44 -0.59 -3.42
CA VAL A 108 2.58 -1.76 -3.62
C VAL A 108 1.44 -1.32 -4.54
N LEU A 109 1.27 -2.02 -5.65
CA LEU A 109 0.21 -1.80 -6.61
C LEU A 109 -0.79 -2.95 -6.51
N ILE A 110 -2.04 -2.63 -6.19
CA ILE A 110 -3.17 -3.55 -6.20
C ILE A 110 -4.01 -3.19 -7.43
N ILE A 111 -4.42 -4.17 -8.23
CA ILE A 111 -5.31 -4.00 -9.39
C ILE A 111 -6.30 -5.17 -9.40
N PHE A 112 -7.52 -4.93 -9.85
CA PHE A 112 -8.49 -5.99 -10.15
C PHE A 112 -9.32 -5.61 -11.38
N GLU A 113 -9.86 -6.62 -12.05
CA GLU A 113 -10.76 -6.47 -13.18
C GLU A 113 -12.11 -5.94 -12.69
N GLY A 114 -12.54 -4.80 -13.21
CA GLY A 114 -13.82 -4.17 -12.84
C GLY A 114 -14.96 -4.52 -13.79
N ASN A 115 -14.66 -4.97 -15.00
CA ASN A 115 -15.65 -5.34 -16.01
C ASN A 115 -15.99 -6.84 -15.90
N THR A 116 -16.39 -7.27 -14.71
CA THR A 116 -16.71 -8.66 -14.39
C THR A 116 -17.76 -8.73 -13.30
N GLU A 117 -18.64 -9.72 -13.40
CA GLU A 117 -19.72 -9.92 -12.44
C GLU A 117 -19.39 -10.93 -11.36
N SER A 118 -18.33 -11.71 -11.54
CA SER A 118 -18.03 -12.86 -10.68
C SER A 118 -16.54 -13.12 -10.45
N ASP A 119 -15.64 -12.54 -11.24
CA ASP A 119 -14.21 -12.86 -11.19
C ASP A 119 -13.32 -11.62 -11.30
N TYR A 120 -13.10 -10.96 -10.15
CA TYR A 120 -12.33 -9.73 -10.04
C TYR A 120 -10.80 -9.91 -10.20
N ARG A 121 -10.27 -11.14 -10.06
CA ARG A 121 -8.84 -11.49 -10.24
C ARG A 121 -7.85 -10.43 -9.71
N PRO A 122 -7.81 -10.17 -8.39
CA PRO A 122 -6.90 -9.17 -7.84
C PRO A 122 -5.44 -9.59 -8.02
N ILE A 123 -4.61 -8.62 -8.36
CA ILE A 123 -3.16 -8.76 -8.54
C ILE A 123 -2.47 -7.74 -7.64
N VAL A 124 -1.51 -8.22 -6.84
CA VAL A 124 -0.64 -7.38 -6.01
C VAL A 124 0.79 -7.46 -6.53
N ARG A 125 1.42 -6.33 -6.82
CA ARG A 125 2.82 -6.26 -7.29
C ARG A 125 3.58 -5.13 -6.63
N LEU A 126 4.90 -5.29 -6.54
CA LEU A 126 5.81 -4.21 -6.23
C LEU A 126 6.20 -3.47 -7.50
N VAL A 127 6.24 -2.14 -7.44
CA VAL A 127 6.66 -1.27 -8.55
C VAL A 127 7.54 -0.13 -8.02
N ASP A 128 8.19 0.60 -8.92
CA ASP A 128 9.12 1.71 -8.61
C ASP A 128 10.38 1.27 -7.83
N PHE A 129 11.34 0.66 -8.52
CA PHE A 129 12.59 0.15 -7.94
C PHE A 129 13.79 1.12 -8.10
N ALA A 130 13.53 2.39 -8.38
CA ALA A 130 14.59 3.37 -8.68
C ALA A 130 15.57 3.60 -7.51
N HIS A 131 15.14 3.35 -6.27
CA HIS A 131 15.93 3.58 -5.06
C HIS A 131 16.03 2.30 -4.22
N VAL A 132 16.41 1.19 -4.86
CA VAL A 132 16.72 -0.08 -4.18
C VAL A 132 18.21 -0.17 -3.93
N ARG A 133 18.60 -0.50 -2.69
CA ARG A 133 20.01 -0.64 -2.31
C ARG A 133 20.27 -1.87 -1.46
N GLN A 134 21.51 -2.31 -1.43
CA GLN A 134 21.95 -3.42 -0.60
C GLN A 134 21.91 -3.06 0.89
N LEU A 135 21.30 -3.92 1.72
CA LEU A 135 21.40 -3.91 3.17
C LEU A 135 22.47 -4.89 3.66
N PRO A 136 23.05 -4.66 4.86
CA PRO A 136 23.85 -5.67 5.55
C PRO A 136 23.04 -6.96 5.75
N SER A 137 23.71 -8.12 5.71
CA SER A 137 23.05 -9.45 5.71
C SER A 137 22.22 -9.76 6.96
N GLU A 138 22.47 -9.07 8.06
CA GLU A 138 21.73 -9.22 9.33
C GLU A 138 20.51 -8.28 9.44
N GLN A 139 20.27 -7.45 8.42
CA GLN A 139 19.16 -6.49 8.41
C GLN A 139 18.08 -6.90 7.41
N HIS A 140 16.90 -6.35 7.66
CA HIS A 140 15.68 -6.43 6.88
C HIS A 140 15.08 -5.02 6.75
N ASP A 141 14.25 -4.81 5.74
CA ASP A 141 13.62 -3.51 5.51
C ASP A 141 12.44 -3.29 6.45
N GLU A 142 12.76 -3.00 7.71
CA GLU A 142 11.79 -2.74 8.78
C GLU A 142 10.75 -1.69 8.40
N GLY A 143 11.17 -0.66 7.65
CA GLY A 143 10.27 0.39 7.22
C GLY A 143 9.18 -0.12 6.26
N PHE A 144 9.55 -1.02 5.35
CA PHE A 144 8.61 -1.64 4.42
C PHE A 144 7.69 -2.64 5.14
N ILE A 145 8.28 -3.45 6.03
CA ILE A 145 7.57 -4.44 6.86
C ILE A 145 6.48 -3.77 7.70
N VAL A 146 6.78 -2.64 8.36
CA VAL A 146 5.78 -1.87 9.12
C VAL A 146 4.59 -1.50 8.25
N GLY A 147 4.83 -1.04 7.01
CA GLY A 147 3.78 -0.68 6.06
C GLY A 147 2.92 -1.88 5.65
N LEU A 148 3.55 -3.01 5.32
CA LEU A 148 2.83 -4.24 4.95
C LEU A 148 1.98 -4.77 6.10
N LYS A 149 2.53 -4.82 7.33
CA LYS A 149 1.81 -5.26 8.53
C LYS A 149 0.60 -4.39 8.82
N TRP A 150 0.73 -3.08 8.68
CA TRP A 150 -0.40 -2.16 8.84
C TRP A 150 -1.52 -2.48 7.84
N ILE A 151 -1.19 -2.61 6.55
CA ILE A 151 -2.16 -2.91 5.49
C ILE A 151 -2.82 -4.26 5.76
N LEU A 152 -2.03 -5.30 6.04
CA LEU A 152 -2.54 -6.64 6.35
C LEU A 152 -3.50 -6.63 7.54
N ASN A 153 -3.19 -5.90 8.61
CA ASN A 153 -4.05 -5.80 9.78
C ASN A 153 -5.40 -5.15 9.45
N ASP A 154 -5.41 -4.05 8.69
CA ASP A 154 -6.66 -3.42 8.23
C ASP A 154 -7.47 -4.37 7.34
N LEU A 155 -6.84 -5.06 6.40
CA LEU A 155 -7.54 -5.97 5.49
C LEU A 155 -8.08 -7.21 6.19
N LYS A 156 -7.33 -7.80 7.15
CA LYS A 156 -7.77 -8.94 7.95
C LYS A 156 -9.01 -8.61 8.77
N GLY A 157 -9.04 -7.43 9.40
CA GLY A 157 -10.21 -6.96 10.14
C GLY A 157 -11.49 -6.88 9.28
N ARG A 158 -11.38 -6.74 7.96
CA ARG A 158 -12.54 -6.67 7.03
C ARG A 158 -13.10 -8.03 6.61
N VAL A 159 -12.41 -9.12 6.90
CA VAL A 159 -12.80 -10.48 6.50
C VAL A 159 -13.05 -11.41 7.68
N GLU A 160 -12.81 -10.92 8.89
CA GLU A 160 -13.08 -11.60 10.17
C GLU A 160 -14.44 -11.19 10.79
N GLU A 161 -15.12 -10.21 10.18
CA GLU A 161 -16.54 -9.84 10.45
C GLU A 161 -17.52 -10.72 9.66
#